data_AF-A0A817G8W4-F1
#
_entry.id   AF-A0A817G8W4-F1
#
_cell.length_a   1.000
_cell.length_b   1.000
_cell.length_c   1.000
_cell.angle_alpha   90.00
_cell.angle_beta   90.00
_cell.angle_gamma   90.00
#
_symmetry.space_group_name_H-M   'P 1'
#
loop_
_entity.id
_entity.type
_entity.pdbx_description
1 polymer ?
#
loop_
_entity_poly.entity_id
_entity_poly.type
_entity_poly.pdbx_seq_one_letter_code
_entity_poly.pdbx_strand_id
1 'polypeptide(L)'
;MSYCALRQRNFKLALTKLNEIRQHLDLCQNLLIRSIYWNEIYCDVYLKRHQIQSSTSTLSSLLSTTKENILSRDYNELASICDDYLRRFENNEDENNLLTNLFNGDHGNKIAELIVKSVLLSMKYGSNEGIKRFSRLLQIVDLYPKTMDLIADKLQEIPCWMFFDCLYQITAYLDKPIALKLYSVIEQIVKLYSQSIVYPYKLSYETLQYSIQDPILKQNLELIQQELNHYTPLVNEFIEALNQLNSQQQFDTWSKELFHLLTSDSNTRDINKLQEHLIKFKQILFSDIINLDETNDEQLILSNTQDNNDIDDNTLLKPKITSIRILFKNAVKKEFNDLFGKNGELLSTISLSDTRLILGNISLKLKNIIQDKTNINNYSTWFSSTFRQQNLKKKSLIEHHIKIVGFDEKLLVLHSLRLPKRITIREHDENDYRFLIKAGKDIRQDQRIEVLFSIMNDLYDNDPNCNQSNSAHIAVRTYKVIPMSSKLGIIEWLDNTRPLKDLIEESYDNNELNIITSQGQHSRKF
;
A
#
# COMPACT_ATOMS: atom_id res chain seq x y z
N MET A 1 57.86 -7.39 -2.32
CA MET A 1 57.94 -8.07 -3.64
C MET A 1 56.78 -9.04 -3.93
N SER A 2 55.96 -9.45 -2.96
CA SER A 2 54.82 -10.38 -3.17
C SER A 2 53.56 -9.73 -3.76
N TYR A 3 53.34 -8.42 -3.57
CA TYR A 3 52.12 -7.72 -4.02
C TYR A 3 52.12 -7.46 -5.55
N CYS A 4 53.24 -7.06 -6.15
CA CYS A 4 53.36 -6.85 -7.60
C CYS A 4 53.28 -8.16 -8.41
N ALA A 5 53.80 -9.27 -7.86
CA ALA A 5 53.75 -10.57 -8.52
C ALA A 5 52.32 -11.15 -8.54
N LEU A 6 51.54 -10.97 -7.46
CA LEU A 6 50.13 -11.35 -7.43
C LEU A 6 49.29 -10.49 -8.40
N ARG A 7 49.59 -9.18 -8.47
CA ARG A 7 48.93 -8.23 -9.38
C ARG A 7 49.18 -8.57 -10.86
N GLN A 8 50.41 -8.92 -11.22
CA GLN A 8 50.75 -9.39 -12.57
C GLN A 8 50.13 -10.75 -12.88
N ARG A 9 50.09 -11.69 -11.93
CA ARG A 9 49.50 -13.01 -12.15
C ARG A 9 47.98 -12.94 -12.34
N ASN A 10 47.26 -12.18 -11.51
CA ASN A 10 45.81 -12.00 -11.62
C ASN A 10 45.42 -11.14 -12.85
N PHE A 11 46.23 -10.13 -13.20
CA PHE A 11 46.04 -9.39 -14.45
C PHE A 11 46.30 -10.28 -15.67
N LYS A 12 47.32 -11.13 -15.64
CA LYS A 12 47.63 -12.07 -16.73
C LYS A 12 46.59 -13.17 -16.86
N LEU A 13 45.99 -13.64 -15.75
CA LEU A 13 44.87 -14.60 -15.74
C LEU A 13 43.56 -13.98 -16.25
N ALA A 14 43.27 -12.74 -15.84
CA ALA A 14 42.13 -11.97 -16.34
C ALA A 14 42.30 -11.64 -17.83
N LEU A 15 43.51 -11.26 -18.26
CA LEU A 15 43.85 -10.97 -19.65
C LEU A 15 43.88 -12.23 -20.53
N THR A 16 44.26 -13.40 -19.99
CA THR A 16 44.17 -14.68 -20.72
C THR A 16 42.72 -15.12 -20.87
N LYS A 17 41.90 -15.06 -19.81
CA LYS A 17 40.44 -15.27 -19.95
C LYS A 17 39.79 -14.25 -20.89
N LEU A 18 40.16 -12.98 -20.79
CA LEU A 18 39.70 -11.94 -21.72
C LEU A 18 40.12 -12.25 -23.14
N ASN A 19 41.36 -12.69 -23.39
CA ASN A 19 41.84 -12.96 -24.76
C ASN A 19 41.29 -14.26 -25.33
N GLU A 20 41.17 -15.33 -24.54
CA GLU A 20 40.52 -16.59 -24.94
C GLU A 20 39.05 -16.34 -25.28
N ILE A 21 38.32 -15.62 -24.43
CA ILE A 21 36.91 -15.34 -24.67
C ILE A 21 36.72 -14.26 -25.75
N ARG A 22 37.61 -13.26 -25.86
CA ARG A 22 37.60 -12.25 -26.93
C ARG A 22 37.79 -12.88 -28.30
N GLN A 23 38.64 -13.90 -28.45
CA GLN A 23 38.75 -14.65 -29.70
C GLN A 23 37.44 -15.39 -30.03
N HIS A 24 36.77 -15.97 -29.04
CA HIS A 24 35.45 -16.58 -29.23
C HIS A 24 34.31 -15.57 -29.47
N LEU A 25 34.37 -14.38 -28.87
CA LEU A 25 33.40 -13.30 -29.01
C LEU A 25 33.57 -12.49 -30.30
N ASP A 26 34.81 -12.32 -30.78
CA ASP A 26 35.11 -11.69 -32.07
C ASP A 26 34.67 -12.59 -33.25
N LEU A 27 34.60 -13.91 -33.02
CA LEU A 27 33.96 -14.88 -33.93
C LEU A 27 32.43 -14.90 -33.79
N CYS A 28 31.88 -14.32 -32.72
CA CYS A 28 30.45 -14.28 -32.47
C CYS A 28 29.83 -13.13 -33.29
N GLN A 29 29.16 -13.47 -34.39
CA GLN A 29 28.49 -12.49 -35.27
C GLN A 29 27.33 -11.76 -34.58
N ASN A 30 26.85 -12.29 -33.45
CA ASN A 30 25.72 -11.74 -32.73
C ASN A 30 26.17 -10.66 -31.71
N LEU A 31 25.85 -9.40 -32.02
CA LEU A 31 26.14 -8.23 -31.19
C LEU A 31 25.58 -8.33 -29.76
N LEU A 32 24.46 -9.05 -29.55
CA LEU A 32 23.85 -9.23 -28.24
C LEU A 32 24.64 -10.20 -27.36
N ILE A 33 25.06 -11.36 -27.87
CA ILE A 33 25.96 -12.28 -27.13
C ILE A 33 27.22 -11.53 -26.76
N ARG A 34 27.75 -10.78 -27.72
CA ARG A 34 28.95 -9.98 -27.52
C ARG A 34 28.73 -9.00 -26.37
N SER A 35 27.64 -8.23 -26.35
CA SER A 35 27.29 -7.30 -25.28
C SER A 35 27.09 -7.98 -23.92
N ILE A 36 26.29 -9.06 -23.86
CA ILE A 36 25.99 -9.80 -22.63
C ILE A 36 27.26 -10.40 -22.02
N TYR A 37 28.06 -11.12 -22.82
CA TYR A 37 29.30 -11.70 -22.34
C TYR A 37 30.34 -10.63 -22.03
N TRP A 38 30.42 -9.54 -22.80
CA TRP A 38 31.33 -8.44 -22.47
C TRP A 38 30.96 -7.83 -21.12
N ASN A 39 29.67 -7.62 -20.83
CA ASN A 39 29.23 -7.10 -19.53
C ASN A 39 29.47 -8.12 -18.41
N GLU A 40 29.16 -9.40 -18.61
CA GLU A 40 29.43 -10.45 -17.61
C GLU A 40 30.93 -10.58 -17.31
N ILE A 41 31.77 -10.66 -18.34
CA ILE A 41 33.23 -10.74 -18.23
C ILE A 41 33.80 -9.44 -17.65
N TYR A 42 33.30 -8.29 -18.09
CA TYR A 42 33.73 -6.99 -17.56
C TYR A 42 33.46 -6.93 -16.06
N CYS A 43 32.25 -7.30 -15.61
CA CYS A 43 31.93 -7.41 -14.19
C CYS A 43 32.85 -8.40 -13.48
N ASP A 44 33.09 -9.58 -14.05
CA ASP A 44 33.93 -10.63 -13.47
C ASP A 44 35.40 -10.22 -13.33
N VAL A 45 35.94 -9.55 -14.34
CA VAL A 45 37.31 -9.01 -14.40
C VAL A 45 37.44 -7.82 -13.46
N TYR A 46 36.44 -6.93 -13.42
CA TYR A 46 36.39 -5.79 -12.51
C TYR A 46 36.37 -6.26 -11.05
N LEU A 47 35.52 -7.23 -10.71
CA LEU A 47 35.46 -7.84 -9.39
C LEU A 47 36.80 -8.47 -8.96
N LYS A 48 37.49 -9.18 -9.87
CA LYS A 48 38.80 -9.80 -9.62
C LYS A 48 39.97 -8.81 -9.60
N ARG A 49 39.92 -7.71 -10.35
CA ARG A 49 40.97 -6.69 -10.43
C ARG A 49 41.12 -5.88 -9.15
N HIS A 50 40.01 -5.67 -8.43
CA HIS A 50 39.98 -4.85 -7.22
C HIS A 50 40.06 -5.69 -5.92
N GLN A 51 41.05 -6.57 -5.78
CA GLN A 51 41.33 -7.32 -4.53
C GLN A 51 41.76 -6.37 -3.38
N ILE A 52 40.85 -5.92 -2.51
CA ILE A 52 41.15 -4.92 -1.47
C ILE A 52 41.44 -5.57 -0.10
N GLN A 53 42.71 -5.52 0.34
CA GLN A 53 43.07 -5.44 1.76
C GLN A 53 43.42 -3.99 2.11
N SER A 54 43.00 -3.58 3.30
CA SER A 54 42.92 -2.22 3.83
C SER A 54 44.27 -1.50 3.97
N SER A 55 44.28 -0.22 3.63
CA SER A 55 45.00 0.79 4.41
C SER A 55 44.45 2.18 4.07
N THR A 56 44.06 2.91 5.12
CA THR A 56 43.35 4.21 5.17
C THR A 56 41.83 4.14 4.94
N SER A 57 41.08 4.30 6.03
CA SER A 57 39.63 4.02 6.16
C SER A 57 38.73 4.87 5.26
N THR A 58 39.12 6.10 4.96
CA THR A 58 38.31 7.06 4.17
C THR A 58 38.45 6.85 2.65
N LEU A 59 39.64 6.51 2.18
CA LEU A 59 39.89 6.26 0.76
C LEU A 59 39.41 4.87 0.36
N SER A 60 39.50 3.89 1.28
CA SER A 60 38.89 2.57 1.08
C SER A 60 37.37 2.62 1.01
N SER A 61 36.71 3.47 1.81
CA SER A 61 35.25 3.63 1.77
C SER A 61 34.79 4.33 0.49
N LEU A 62 35.50 5.38 0.04
CA LEU A 62 35.20 6.03 -1.24
C LEU A 62 35.42 5.10 -2.44
N LEU A 63 36.47 4.28 -2.41
CA LEU A 63 36.74 3.28 -3.46
C LEU A 63 35.74 2.11 -3.43
N SER A 64 35.23 1.72 -2.27
CA SER A 64 34.16 0.72 -2.19
C SER A 64 32.83 1.28 -2.70
N THR A 65 32.45 2.50 -2.30
CA THR A 65 31.20 3.13 -2.75
C THR A 65 31.21 3.39 -4.27
N THR A 66 32.33 3.87 -4.82
CA THR A 66 32.46 4.05 -6.28
C THR A 66 32.41 2.72 -7.03
N LYS A 67 32.99 1.64 -6.46
CA LYS A 67 32.89 0.30 -7.01
C LYS A 67 31.46 -0.23 -7.02
N GLU A 68 30.74 -0.08 -5.92
CA GLU A 68 29.35 -0.49 -5.78
C GLU A 68 28.45 0.26 -6.76
N ASN A 69 28.63 1.57 -6.92
CA ASN A 69 27.86 2.37 -7.88
C ASN A 69 28.05 1.94 -9.35
N ILE A 70 29.27 1.56 -9.74
CA ILE A 70 29.54 1.09 -11.11
C ILE A 70 28.88 -0.28 -11.33
N LEU A 71 29.04 -1.20 -10.37
CA LEU A 71 28.44 -2.53 -10.44
C LEU A 71 26.91 -2.46 -10.45
N SER A 72 26.32 -1.61 -9.61
CA SER A 72 24.88 -1.43 -9.51
C SER A 72 24.30 -0.95 -10.85
N ARG A 73 24.97 0.00 -11.51
CA ARG A 73 24.62 0.49 -12.85
C ARG A 73 24.76 -0.59 -13.92
N ASP A 74 25.94 -1.20 -14.02
CA ASP A 74 26.25 -2.11 -15.13
C ASP A 74 25.38 -3.39 -15.08
N TYR A 75 25.08 -3.91 -13.88
CA TYR A 75 24.12 -5.01 -13.71
C TYR A 75 22.69 -4.59 -14.05
N ASN A 76 22.29 -3.35 -13.74
CA ASN A 76 20.96 -2.84 -14.10
C ASN A 76 20.80 -2.69 -15.63
N GLU A 77 21.83 -2.20 -16.32
CA GLU A 77 21.85 -2.14 -17.79
C GLU A 77 21.74 -3.53 -18.42
N LEU A 78 22.52 -4.49 -17.92
CA LEU A 78 22.45 -5.87 -18.38
C LEU A 78 21.06 -6.47 -18.17
N ALA A 79 20.46 -6.24 -17.01
CA ALA A 79 19.09 -6.65 -16.72
C ALA A 79 18.08 -6.01 -17.67
N SER A 80 18.22 -4.71 -18.00
CA SER A 80 17.33 -4.01 -18.92
C SER A 80 17.36 -4.62 -20.31
N ILE A 81 18.56 -4.80 -20.86
CA ILE A 81 18.75 -5.38 -22.19
C ILE A 81 18.12 -6.77 -22.22
N CYS A 82 18.44 -7.63 -21.24
CA CYS A 82 17.93 -8.99 -21.21
C CYS A 82 16.40 -9.04 -21.08
N ASP A 83 15.79 -8.17 -20.25
CA ASP A 83 14.34 -8.11 -20.08
C ASP A 83 13.64 -7.62 -21.35
N ASP A 84 14.19 -6.63 -22.06
CA ASP A 84 13.63 -6.15 -23.33
C ASP A 84 13.56 -7.26 -24.37
N TYR A 85 14.62 -8.08 -24.49
CA TYR A 85 14.61 -9.24 -25.39
C TYR A 85 13.63 -10.32 -24.93
N LEU A 86 13.62 -10.64 -23.63
CA LEU A 86 12.70 -11.66 -23.11
C LEU A 86 11.23 -11.25 -23.30
N ARG A 87 10.89 -9.97 -23.15
CA ARG A 87 9.54 -9.47 -23.42
C ARG A 87 9.14 -9.59 -24.88
N ARG A 88 10.04 -9.21 -25.81
CA ARG A 88 9.78 -9.38 -27.26
C ARG A 88 9.53 -10.85 -27.61
N PHE A 89 10.27 -11.77 -26.98
CA PHE A 89 10.05 -13.20 -27.12
C PHE A 89 8.69 -13.64 -26.60
N GLU A 90 8.34 -13.25 -25.37
CA GLU A 90 7.04 -13.55 -24.74
C GLU A 90 5.86 -13.04 -25.59
N ASN A 91 6.03 -11.89 -26.25
CA ASN A 91 5.01 -11.26 -27.11
C ASN A 91 5.00 -11.77 -28.56
N ASN A 92 5.87 -12.71 -28.94
CA ASN A 92 6.08 -13.15 -30.33
C ASN A 92 6.52 -12.03 -31.30
N GLU A 93 7.21 -11.01 -30.80
CA GLU A 93 7.78 -9.89 -31.55
C GLU A 93 9.27 -10.12 -31.91
N ASP A 94 9.76 -11.36 -31.78
CA ASP A 94 11.13 -11.72 -32.17
C ASP A 94 11.23 -11.91 -33.69
N GLU A 95 11.21 -10.79 -34.43
CA GLU A 95 11.23 -10.73 -35.90
C GLU A 95 12.38 -11.55 -36.55
N ASN A 96 13.45 -11.85 -35.80
CA ASN A 96 14.65 -12.54 -36.31
C ASN A 96 14.88 -13.93 -35.70
N ASN A 97 13.96 -14.48 -34.89
CA ASN A 97 14.21 -15.68 -34.08
C ASN A 97 15.54 -15.59 -33.32
N LEU A 98 15.91 -14.39 -32.89
CA LEU A 98 17.22 -14.08 -32.34
C LEU A 98 17.49 -15.00 -31.16
N LEU A 99 16.52 -15.13 -30.26
CA LEU A 99 16.65 -15.92 -29.04
C LEU A 99 16.72 -17.42 -29.33
N THR A 100 15.93 -17.86 -30.30
CA THR A 100 15.92 -19.22 -30.84
C THR A 100 17.25 -19.59 -31.48
N ASN A 101 17.98 -18.61 -32.03
CA ASN A 101 19.32 -18.80 -32.61
C ASN A 101 20.47 -18.63 -31.59
N LEU A 102 20.24 -17.88 -30.51
CA LEU A 102 21.24 -17.48 -29.50
C LEU A 102 21.57 -18.57 -28.47
N PHE A 103 20.56 -19.34 -28.09
CA PHE A 103 20.69 -20.45 -27.14
C PHE A 103 20.33 -21.74 -27.86
N ASN A 104 20.80 -22.91 -27.41
CA ASN A 104 20.30 -24.19 -27.94
C ASN A 104 19.26 -24.72 -26.94
N GLY A 105 17.99 -24.79 -27.36
CA GLY A 105 16.89 -25.43 -26.65
C GLY A 105 16.23 -24.59 -25.54
N ASP A 106 16.94 -24.30 -24.45
CA ASP A 106 16.36 -23.70 -23.24
C ASP A 106 16.52 -22.16 -23.19
N HIS A 107 16.04 -21.48 -24.24
CA HIS A 107 16.31 -20.06 -24.52
C HIS A 107 15.76 -19.12 -23.43
N GLY A 108 14.51 -19.32 -23.04
CA GLY A 108 13.82 -18.47 -22.08
C GLY A 108 14.37 -18.61 -20.65
N ASN A 109 14.61 -19.85 -20.18
CA ASN A 109 15.07 -20.06 -18.81
C ASN A 109 16.47 -19.48 -18.56
N LYS A 110 17.40 -19.60 -19.51
CA LYS A 110 18.76 -19.07 -19.34
C LYS A 110 18.79 -17.55 -19.23
N ILE A 111 17.97 -16.87 -20.02
CA ILE A 111 17.86 -15.40 -19.97
C ILE A 111 17.10 -14.97 -18.73
N ALA A 112 16.03 -15.67 -18.36
CA ALA A 112 15.34 -15.45 -17.11
C ALA A 112 16.28 -15.57 -15.90
N GLU A 113 17.14 -16.59 -15.85
CA GLU A 113 18.19 -16.73 -14.83
C GLU A 113 19.18 -15.56 -14.83
N LEU A 114 19.58 -15.10 -16.02
CA LEU A 114 20.49 -13.97 -16.16
C LEU A 114 19.86 -12.66 -15.68
N ILE A 115 18.58 -12.42 -16.00
CA ILE A 115 17.82 -11.26 -15.52
C ILE A 115 17.72 -11.32 -13.99
N VAL A 116 17.31 -12.46 -13.43
CA VAL A 116 17.23 -12.66 -11.98
C VAL A 116 18.55 -12.34 -11.30
N LYS A 117 19.66 -12.90 -11.78
CA LYS A 117 21.01 -12.62 -11.24
C LYS A 117 21.33 -11.13 -11.33
N SER A 118 21.13 -10.53 -12.49
CA SER A 118 21.52 -9.15 -12.77
C SER A 118 20.72 -8.17 -11.92
N VAL A 119 19.40 -8.34 -11.83
CA VAL A 119 18.55 -7.49 -10.99
C VAL A 119 18.93 -7.63 -9.51
N LEU A 120 19.01 -8.86 -8.97
CA LEU A 120 19.32 -9.06 -7.55
C LEU A 120 20.73 -8.58 -7.19
N LEU A 121 21.71 -8.73 -8.09
CA LEU A 121 23.05 -8.16 -7.89
C LEU A 121 23.02 -6.63 -7.97
N SER A 122 22.28 -6.03 -8.90
CA SER A 122 22.14 -4.58 -8.97
C SER A 122 21.52 -4.02 -7.68
N MET A 123 20.53 -4.72 -7.11
CA MET A 123 19.92 -4.39 -5.83
C MET A 123 20.95 -4.53 -4.70
N LYS A 124 21.68 -5.64 -4.60
CA LYS A 124 22.74 -5.82 -3.60
C LYS A 124 23.72 -4.64 -3.55
N TYR A 125 24.05 -4.04 -4.69
CA TYR A 125 24.94 -2.88 -4.79
C TYR A 125 24.23 -1.51 -4.69
N GLY A 126 22.96 -1.47 -4.30
CA GLY A 126 22.21 -0.24 -4.02
C GLY A 126 21.54 0.42 -5.22
N SER A 127 21.28 -0.30 -6.32
CA SER A 127 20.56 0.27 -7.47
C SER A 127 19.08 0.49 -7.16
N ASN A 128 18.64 1.76 -7.18
CA ASN A 128 17.23 2.14 -7.09
C ASN A 128 16.43 1.70 -8.34
N GLU A 129 17.06 1.62 -9.50
CA GLU A 129 16.42 1.11 -10.72
C GLU A 129 16.25 -0.42 -10.67
N GLY A 130 17.17 -1.11 -10.00
CA GLY A 130 17.09 -2.56 -9.78
C GLY A 130 15.83 -2.96 -9.01
N ILE A 131 15.50 -2.25 -7.92
CA ILE A 131 14.29 -2.55 -7.13
C ILE A 131 13.00 -2.26 -7.92
N LYS A 132 12.97 -1.23 -8.77
CA LYS A 132 11.81 -0.96 -9.64
C LYS A 132 11.49 -2.15 -10.56
N ARG A 133 12.49 -2.97 -10.90
CA ARG A 133 12.34 -4.22 -11.68
C ARG A 133 11.95 -5.44 -10.85
N PHE A 134 11.88 -5.35 -9.53
CA PHE A 134 11.54 -6.50 -8.67
C PHE A 134 10.17 -7.10 -8.99
N SER A 135 9.19 -6.26 -9.35
CA SER A 135 7.86 -6.73 -9.78
C SER A 135 7.95 -7.62 -11.02
N ARG A 136 8.91 -7.37 -11.92
CA ARG A 136 9.18 -8.21 -13.08
C ARG A 136 9.84 -9.54 -12.69
N LEU A 137 10.68 -9.58 -11.66
CA LEU A 137 11.23 -10.85 -11.16
C LEU A 137 10.12 -11.78 -10.67
N LEU A 138 9.10 -11.27 -9.97
CA LEU A 138 7.96 -12.08 -9.54
C LEU A 138 7.21 -12.71 -10.74
N GLN A 139 7.01 -11.94 -11.82
CA GLN A 139 6.43 -12.47 -13.06
C GLN A 139 7.33 -13.51 -13.73
N ILE A 140 8.64 -13.27 -13.77
CA ILE A 140 9.60 -14.22 -14.35
C ILE A 140 9.58 -15.54 -13.61
N VAL A 141 9.38 -15.56 -12.29
CA VAL A 141 9.28 -16.80 -11.51
C VAL A 141 8.04 -17.59 -11.89
N ASP A 142 6.92 -16.90 -12.08
CA ASP A 142 5.66 -17.54 -12.49
C ASP A 142 5.79 -18.17 -13.88
N LEU A 143 6.46 -17.49 -14.82
CA LEU A 143 6.66 -17.95 -16.21
C LEU A 143 7.80 -18.96 -16.36
N TYR A 144 8.86 -18.83 -15.55
CA TYR A 144 10.08 -19.63 -15.60
C TYR A 144 10.44 -20.18 -14.21
N PRO A 145 9.71 -21.21 -13.72
CA PRO A 145 9.84 -21.71 -12.34
C PRO A 145 11.23 -22.22 -11.95
N LYS A 146 12.08 -22.59 -12.92
CA LYS A 146 13.48 -23.00 -12.66
C LYS A 146 14.31 -21.91 -11.97
N THR A 147 13.91 -20.65 -12.12
CA THR A 147 14.61 -19.50 -11.52
C THR A 147 14.35 -19.32 -10.02
N MET A 148 13.40 -20.07 -9.44
CA MET A 148 12.91 -19.85 -8.08
C MET A 148 13.98 -20.10 -7.00
N ASP A 149 14.80 -21.14 -7.16
CA ASP A 149 15.90 -21.44 -6.22
C ASP A 149 17.03 -20.40 -6.32
N LEU A 150 17.32 -19.94 -7.53
CA LEU A 150 18.30 -18.88 -7.77
C LEU A 150 17.93 -17.57 -7.06
N ILE A 151 16.64 -17.23 -7.03
CA ILE A 151 16.14 -16.07 -6.28
C ILE A 151 16.37 -16.28 -4.78
N ALA A 152 16.02 -17.46 -4.26
CA ALA A 152 16.14 -17.76 -2.84
C ALA A 152 17.58 -17.56 -2.31
N ASP A 153 18.56 -18.06 -3.05
CA ASP A 153 19.97 -17.95 -2.69
C ASP A 153 20.46 -16.50 -2.63
N LYS A 154 19.92 -15.63 -3.51
CA LYS A 154 20.37 -14.25 -3.67
C LYS A 154 19.60 -13.24 -2.83
N LEU A 155 18.35 -13.52 -2.47
CA LEU A 155 17.53 -12.62 -1.66
C LEU A 155 18.17 -12.29 -0.30
N GLN A 156 18.81 -13.27 0.33
CA GLN A 156 19.44 -13.08 1.66
C GLN A 156 20.66 -12.15 1.63
N GLU A 157 21.27 -11.94 0.44
CA GLU A 157 22.41 -11.02 0.29
C GLU A 157 21.96 -9.54 0.19
N ILE A 158 20.67 -9.28 0.00
CA ILE A 158 20.12 -7.94 -0.24
C ILE A 158 19.64 -7.35 1.09
N PRO A 159 19.98 -6.09 1.41
CA PRO A 159 19.44 -5.43 2.58
C PRO A 159 17.91 -5.34 2.55
N CYS A 160 17.24 -5.76 3.62
CA CYS A 160 15.78 -5.87 3.67
C CYS A 160 15.04 -4.54 3.45
N TRP A 161 15.67 -3.39 3.75
CA TRP A 161 15.09 -2.06 3.52
C TRP A 161 14.93 -1.72 2.03
N MET A 162 15.64 -2.38 1.12
CA MET A 162 15.49 -2.14 -0.31
C MET A 162 14.12 -2.55 -0.83
N PHE A 163 13.41 -3.44 -0.13
CA PHE A 163 12.14 -3.96 -0.59
C PHE A 163 10.94 -3.06 -0.29
N PHE A 164 11.14 -1.87 0.30
CA PHE A 164 10.05 -0.98 0.73
C PHE A 164 9.13 -0.56 -0.41
N ASP A 165 9.69 -0.23 -1.57
CA ASP A 165 8.90 0.21 -2.74
C ASP A 165 8.11 -0.93 -3.40
N CYS A 166 8.44 -2.19 -3.08
CA CYS A 166 7.76 -3.37 -3.61
C CYS A 166 7.01 -4.18 -2.53
N LEU A 167 6.83 -3.65 -1.30
CA LEU A 167 6.16 -4.37 -0.22
C LEU A 167 4.77 -4.85 -0.61
N TYR A 168 3.98 -4.01 -1.26
CA TYR A 168 2.65 -4.36 -1.72
C TYR A 168 2.64 -5.49 -2.77
N GLN A 169 3.68 -5.57 -3.59
CA GLN A 169 3.85 -6.65 -4.56
C GLN A 169 4.30 -7.94 -3.87
N ILE A 170 5.23 -7.85 -2.91
CA ILE A 170 5.68 -8.99 -2.10
C ILE A 170 4.53 -9.58 -1.30
N THR A 171 3.78 -8.74 -0.56
CA THR A 171 2.70 -9.23 0.31
C THR A 171 1.53 -9.80 -0.50
N ALA A 172 1.34 -9.36 -1.74
CA ALA A 172 0.34 -9.94 -2.65
C ALA A 172 0.72 -11.35 -3.14
N TYR A 173 2.00 -11.72 -3.10
CA TYR A 173 2.51 -13.02 -3.57
C TYR A 173 2.63 -14.07 -2.46
N LEU A 174 2.10 -13.80 -1.25
CA LEU A 174 2.22 -14.71 -0.11
C LEU A 174 1.42 -16.02 -0.25
N ASP A 175 0.52 -16.10 -1.24
CA ASP A 175 -0.21 -17.32 -1.60
C ASP A 175 0.53 -18.20 -2.61
N LYS A 176 1.67 -17.74 -3.15
CA LYS A 176 2.44 -18.44 -4.18
C LYS A 176 3.60 -19.25 -3.61
N PRO A 177 4.12 -20.26 -4.33
CA PRO A 177 5.27 -21.06 -3.88
C PRO A 177 6.52 -20.24 -3.52
N ILE A 178 6.75 -19.12 -4.22
CA ILE A 178 7.88 -18.20 -3.95
C ILE A 178 7.80 -17.58 -2.55
N ALA A 179 6.62 -17.52 -1.92
CA ALA A 179 6.44 -16.96 -0.58
C ALA A 179 7.32 -17.65 0.46
N LEU A 180 7.54 -18.97 0.33
CA LEU A 180 8.43 -19.73 1.22
C LEU A 180 9.87 -19.20 1.18
N LYS A 181 10.33 -18.72 0.01
CA LYS A 181 11.66 -18.13 -0.16
C LYS A 181 11.70 -16.69 0.34
N LEU A 182 10.62 -15.94 0.15
CA LEU A 182 10.49 -14.54 0.60
C LEU A 182 10.32 -14.41 2.12
N TYR A 183 9.87 -15.47 2.81
CA TYR A 183 9.56 -15.44 4.24
C TYR A 183 10.72 -14.88 5.08
N SER A 184 11.95 -15.32 4.83
CA SER A 184 13.12 -14.83 5.58
C SER A 184 13.33 -13.31 5.48
N VAL A 185 13.09 -12.72 4.31
CA VAL A 185 13.17 -11.27 4.09
C VAL A 185 12.01 -10.57 4.79
N ILE A 186 10.79 -11.11 4.67
CA ILE A 186 9.59 -10.55 5.30
C ILE A 186 9.72 -10.56 6.82
N GLU A 187 10.19 -11.66 7.41
CA GLU A 187 10.43 -11.79 8.85
C GLU A 187 11.43 -10.73 9.34
N GLN A 188 12.50 -10.46 8.59
CA GLN A 188 13.43 -9.37 8.91
C GLN A 188 12.76 -8.00 8.85
N ILE A 189 11.91 -7.75 7.85
CA ILE A 189 11.17 -6.48 7.72
C ILE A 189 10.17 -6.33 8.86
N VAL A 190 9.44 -7.38 9.23
CA VAL A 190 8.49 -7.36 10.35
C VAL A 190 9.21 -7.03 11.66
N LYS A 191 10.37 -7.64 11.91
CA LYS A 191 11.14 -7.43 13.16
C LYS A 191 11.80 -6.05 13.24
N LEU A 192 12.34 -5.54 12.14
CA LEU A 192 13.12 -4.30 12.13
C LEU A 192 12.29 -3.07 11.75
N TYR A 193 11.28 -3.24 10.89
CA TYR A 193 10.53 -2.18 10.22
C TYR A 193 9.02 -2.50 10.17
N SER A 194 8.45 -3.04 11.25
CA SER A 194 7.03 -3.46 11.32
C SER A 194 6.03 -2.44 10.76
N GLN A 195 6.27 -1.15 11.01
CA GLN A 195 5.42 -0.04 10.57
C GLN A 195 5.37 0.14 9.04
N SER A 196 6.39 -0.29 8.28
CA SER A 196 6.40 -0.15 6.82
C SER A 196 5.56 -1.23 6.13
N ILE A 197 5.50 -2.43 6.71
CA ILE A 197 4.83 -3.59 6.11
C ILE A 197 3.40 -3.81 6.62
N VAL A 198 3.02 -3.24 7.77
CA VAL A 198 1.71 -3.49 8.40
C VAL A 198 0.52 -3.25 7.46
N TYR A 199 0.48 -2.13 6.73
CA TYR A 199 -0.62 -1.85 5.79
C TYR A 199 -0.56 -2.69 4.50
N PRO A 200 0.60 -2.80 3.80
CA PRO A 200 0.74 -3.73 2.68
C PRO A 200 0.34 -5.17 3.03
N TYR A 201 0.71 -5.64 4.22
CA TYR A 201 0.40 -6.98 4.69
C TYR A 201 -1.10 -7.14 4.98
N LYS A 202 -1.69 -6.20 5.74
CA LYS A 202 -3.11 -6.25 6.09
C LYS A 202 -4.03 -6.32 4.88
N LEU A 203 -3.73 -5.52 3.85
CA LEU A 203 -4.48 -5.52 2.59
C LEU A 203 -4.47 -6.89 1.89
N SER A 204 -3.31 -7.54 1.86
CA SER A 204 -3.18 -8.86 1.26
C SER A 204 -3.82 -9.93 2.14
N TYR A 205 -3.59 -9.87 3.45
CA TYR A 205 -4.12 -10.81 4.43
C TYR A 205 -5.66 -10.90 4.39
N GLU A 206 -6.36 -9.77 4.26
CA GLU A 206 -7.83 -9.72 4.14
C GLU A 206 -8.38 -10.65 3.06
N THR A 207 -7.66 -10.77 1.93
CA THR A 207 -8.02 -11.66 0.83
C THR A 207 -7.42 -13.05 0.93
N LEU A 208 -6.14 -13.15 1.30
CA LEU A 208 -5.36 -14.38 1.18
C LEU A 208 -5.69 -15.43 2.26
N GLN A 209 -6.10 -14.98 3.46
CA GLN A 209 -6.43 -15.88 4.57
C GLN A 209 -7.52 -16.92 4.23
N TYR A 210 -8.38 -16.61 3.25
CA TYR A 210 -9.46 -17.49 2.81
C TYR A 210 -9.13 -18.29 1.54
N SER A 211 -8.10 -17.91 0.78
CA SER A 211 -7.77 -18.52 -0.51
C SER A 211 -6.72 -19.63 -0.41
N ILE A 212 -5.85 -19.58 0.60
CA ILE A 212 -4.70 -20.48 0.69
C ILE A 212 -5.11 -21.86 1.20
N GLN A 213 -4.74 -22.88 0.44
CA GLN A 213 -4.95 -24.29 0.77
C GLN A 213 -3.71 -24.95 1.40
N ASP A 214 -2.51 -24.46 1.07
CA ASP A 214 -1.26 -25.00 1.59
C ASP A 214 -1.12 -24.70 3.10
N PRO A 215 -1.00 -25.72 3.97
CA PRO A 215 -0.93 -25.53 5.42
C PRO A 215 0.32 -24.76 5.86
N ILE A 216 1.45 -24.90 5.16
CA ILE A 216 2.70 -24.24 5.52
C ILE A 216 2.57 -22.73 5.24
N LEU A 217 2.05 -22.37 4.07
CA LEU A 217 1.82 -20.97 3.70
C LEU A 217 0.81 -20.31 4.65
N LYS A 218 -0.26 -21.04 5.01
CA LYS A 218 -1.25 -20.55 5.97
C LYS A 218 -0.64 -20.31 7.35
N GLN A 219 0.15 -21.26 7.86
CA GLN A 219 0.86 -21.11 9.12
C GLN A 219 1.80 -19.90 9.11
N ASN A 220 2.57 -19.71 8.04
CA ASN A 220 3.48 -18.57 7.91
C ASN A 220 2.74 -17.23 7.91
N LEU A 221 1.58 -17.13 7.25
CA LEU A 221 0.74 -15.95 7.31
C LEU A 221 0.21 -15.68 8.73
N GLU A 222 -0.28 -16.70 9.41
CA GLU A 222 -0.76 -16.54 10.79
C GLU A 222 0.38 -16.07 11.73
N LEU A 223 1.59 -16.59 11.56
CA LEU A 223 2.78 -16.15 12.30
C LEU A 223 3.13 -14.68 12.03
N ILE A 224 3.17 -14.27 10.76
CA ILE A 224 3.44 -12.86 10.40
C ILE A 224 2.37 -11.93 11.01
N GLN A 225 1.10 -12.33 10.96
CA GLN A 225 0.00 -11.56 11.55
C GLN A 225 0.15 -11.42 13.07
N GLN A 226 0.57 -12.48 13.76
CA GLN A 226 0.83 -12.45 15.21
C GLN A 226 2.00 -11.53 15.55
N GLU A 227 3.13 -11.63 14.84
CA GLU A 227 4.28 -10.75 15.04
C GLU A 227 3.92 -9.28 14.78
N LEU A 228 3.19 -8.99 13.70
CA LEU A 228 2.76 -7.62 13.41
C LEU A 228 1.83 -7.08 14.50
N ASN A 229 0.86 -7.87 14.97
CA ASN A 229 0.01 -7.45 16.08
C ASN A 229 0.82 -7.14 17.36
N HIS A 230 1.90 -7.88 17.60
CA HIS A 230 2.81 -7.62 18.71
C HIS A 230 3.61 -6.32 18.53
N TYR A 231 4.18 -6.09 17.34
CA TYR A 231 5.02 -4.91 17.07
C TYR A 231 4.24 -3.63 16.77
N THR A 232 2.99 -3.74 16.33
CA THR A 232 2.14 -2.59 15.95
C THR A 232 0.75 -2.67 16.62
N PRO A 233 0.67 -2.72 17.96
CA PRO A 233 -0.59 -2.97 18.67
C PRO A 233 -1.66 -1.90 18.40
N LEU A 234 -1.24 -0.64 18.21
CA LEU A 234 -2.15 0.49 18.01
C LEU A 234 -2.71 0.61 16.59
N VAL A 235 -2.14 -0.10 15.60
CA VAL A 235 -2.51 0.10 14.19
C VAL A 235 -3.94 -0.38 13.92
N ASN A 236 -4.36 -1.49 14.53
CA ASN A 236 -5.73 -1.97 14.38
C ASN A 236 -6.73 -1.01 15.04
N GLU A 237 -6.43 -0.53 16.25
CA GLU A 237 -7.26 0.46 16.95
C GLU A 237 -7.34 1.78 16.16
N PHE A 238 -6.23 2.23 15.57
CA PHE A 238 -6.20 3.43 14.73
C PHE A 238 -7.08 3.28 13.49
N ILE A 239 -7.00 2.14 12.80
CA ILE A 239 -7.87 1.82 11.65
C ILE A 239 -9.34 1.80 12.06
N GLU A 240 -9.66 1.21 13.21
CA GLU A 240 -11.02 1.18 13.75
C GLU A 240 -11.53 2.59 14.08
N ALA A 241 -10.72 3.41 14.76
CA ALA A 241 -11.05 4.80 15.06
C ALA A 241 -11.28 5.65 13.80
N LEU A 242 -10.46 5.48 12.77
CA LEU A 242 -10.65 6.14 11.47
C LEU A 242 -11.90 5.67 10.73
N ASN A 243 -12.23 4.37 10.82
CA ASN A 243 -13.48 3.83 10.25
C ASN A 243 -14.72 4.45 10.91
N GLN A 244 -14.66 4.76 12.21
CA GLN A 244 -15.77 5.41 12.92
C GLN A 244 -16.10 6.82 12.39
N LEU A 245 -15.17 7.50 11.71
CA LEU A 245 -15.42 8.80 11.06
C LEU A 245 -16.40 8.70 9.87
N ASN A 246 -16.64 7.49 9.34
CA ASN A 246 -17.33 7.28 8.07
C ASN A 246 -18.62 6.46 8.15
N SER A 247 -19.30 6.50 9.30
CA SER A 247 -20.57 5.81 9.55
C SER A 247 -21.63 6.01 8.45
N GLN A 248 -21.75 7.21 7.88
CA GLN A 248 -22.65 7.49 6.76
C GLN A 248 -22.32 6.66 5.51
N GLN A 249 -21.05 6.62 5.11
CA GLN A 249 -20.63 5.89 3.92
C GLN A 249 -20.81 4.38 4.12
N GLN A 250 -20.55 3.90 5.34
CA GLN A 250 -20.79 2.52 5.71
C GLN A 250 -22.27 2.15 5.56
N PHE A 251 -23.19 3.01 6.01
CA PHE A 251 -24.64 2.84 5.82
C PHE A 251 -25.03 2.83 4.33
N ASP A 252 -24.52 3.77 3.54
CA ASP A 252 -24.86 3.88 2.11
C ASP A 252 -24.34 2.66 1.31
N THR A 253 -23.15 2.16 1.63
CA THR A 253 -22.59 0.94 1.02
C THR A 253 -23.38 -0.29 1.43
N TRP A 254 -23.67 -0.44 2.73
CA TRP A 254 -24.48 -1.55 3.21
C TRP A 254 -25.88 -1.58 2.56
N SER A 255 -26.51 -0.42 2.41
CA SER A 255 -27.83 -0.29 1.77
C SER A 255 -27.78 -0.76 0.32
N LYS A 256 -26.72 -0.42 -0.43
CA LYS A 256 -26.53 -0.92 -1.81
C LYS A 256 -26.33 -2.43 -1.86
N GLU A 257 -25.50 -2.97 -0.98
CA GLU A 257 -25.26 -4.42 -0.86
C GLU A 257 -26.58 -5.15 -0.53
N LEU A 258 -27.42 -4.58 0.34
CA LEU A 258 -28.74 -5.14 0.65
C LEU A 258 -29.64 -5.20 -0.60
N PHE A 259 -29.66 -4.15 -1.43
CA PHE A 259 -30.44 -4.17 -2.68
C PHE A 259 -29.92 -5.16 -3.71
N HIS A 260 -28.64 -5.53 -3.68
CA HIS A 260 -28.12 -6.63 -4.50
C HIS A 260 -28.58 -8.00 -4.01
N LEU A 261 -28.79 -8.15 -2.69
CA LEU A 261 -29.29 -9.40 -2.09
C LEU A 261 -30.82 -9.53 -2.18
N LEU A 262 -31.54 -8.41 -2.17
CA LEU A 262 -32.99 -8.38 -2.31
C LEU A 262 -33.39 -8.57 -3.79
N THR A 263 -33.79 -9.79 -4.15
CA THR A 263 -34.37 -10.08 -5.46
C THR A 263 -35.81 -9.55 -5.57
N SER A 264 -36.25 -9.31 -6.82
CA SER A 264 -37.62 -8.88 -7.13
C SER A 264 -38.66 -9.94 -6.80
N ASP A 265 -38.30 -11.22 -6.88
CA ASP A 265 -39.15 -12.34 -6.49
C ASP A 265 -38.87 -12.75 -5.03
N SER A 266 -39.86 -12.54 -4.15
CA SER A 266 -39.76 -12.84 -2.71
C SER A 266 -39.42 -14.31 -2.41
N ASN A 267 -39.76 -15.24 -3.30
CA ASN A 267 -39.56 -16.67 -3.09
C ASN A 267 -38.13 -17.14 -3.39
N THR A 268 -37.33 -16.32 -4.07
CA THR A 268 -35.95 -16.64 -4.46
C THR A 268 -34.90 -16.05 -3.51
N ARG A 269 -35.34 -15.35 -2.46
CA ARG A 269 -34.47 -14.66 -1.53
C ARG A 269 -33.73 -15.65 -0.63
N ASP A 270 -32.41 -15.51 -0.57
CA ASP A 270 -31.55 -16.23 0.37
C ASP A 270 -31.65 -15.56 1.75
N ILE A 271 -32.58 -16.04 2.59
CA ILE A 271 -32.87 -15.48 3.91
C ILE A 271 -31.63 -15.52 4.82
N ASN A 272 -30.82 -16.59 4.72
CA ASN A 272 -29.62 -16.73 5.53
C ASN A 272 -28.60 -15.64 5.19
N LYS A 273 -28.35 -15.38 3.90
CA LYS A 273 -27.48 -14.27 3.48
C LYS A 273 -28.02 -12.91 3.89
N LEU A 274 -29.32 -12.70 3.83
CA LEU A 274 -29.95 -11.46 4.28
C LEU A 274 -29.81 -11.25 5.80
N GLN A 275 -29.97 -12.31 6.59
CA GLN A 275 -29.77 -12.28 8.04
C GLN A 275 -28.30 -12.02 8.38
N GLU A 276 -27.35 -12.69 7.72
CA GLU A 276 -25.92 -12.40 7.87
C GLU A 276 -25.59 -10.95 7.52
N HIS A 277 -26.22 -10.40 6.47
CA HIS A 277 -26.04 -9.02 6.06
C HIS A 277 -26.62 -8.02 7.07
N LEU A 278 -27.73 -8.34 7.73
CA LEU A 278 -28.26 -7.58 8.86
C LEU A 278 -27.37 -7.65 10.09
N ILE A 279 -26.79 -8.81 10.38
CA ILE A 279 -25.83 -8.97 11.50
C ILE A 279 -24.60 -8.11 11.23
N LYS A 280 -24.04 -8.16 10.02
CA LYS A 280 -22.94 -7.28 9.60
C LYS A 280 -23.29 -5.80 9.77
N PHE A 281 -24.49 -5.38 9.42
CA PHE A 281 -24.95 -4.01 9.66
C PHE A 281 -24.99 -3.65 11.14
N LYS A 282 -25.58 -4.53 11.96
CA LYS A 282 -25.66 -4.32 13.40
C LYS A 282 -24.26 -4.23 14.00
N GLN A 283 -23.31 -5.03 13.53
CA GLN A 283 -21.91 -4.89 13.91
C GLN A 283 -21.30 -3.56 13.43
N ILE A 284 -21.48 -3.18 12.16
CA ILE A 284 -20.92 -1.93 11.62
C ILE A 284 -21.46 -0.68 12.34
N LEU A 285 -22.74 -0.68 12.71
CA LEU A 285 -23.38 0.45 13.40
C LEU A 285 -23.28 0.40 14.91
N PHE A 286 -23.34 -0.79 15.47
CA PHE A 286 -23.58 -1.06 16.89
C PHE A 286 -22.60 -2.07 17.50
N SER A 287 -21.48 -2.46 16.86
CA SER A 287 -20.47 -3.37 17.46
C SER A 287 -20.05 -2.91 18.85
N ASP A 288 -19.92 -1.60 19.01
CA ASP A 288 -19.50 -0.98 20.26
C ASP A 288 -20.61 -0.99 21.32
N ILE A 289 -21.86 -1.27 20.91
CA ILE A 289 -23.09 -1.32 21.72
C ILE A 289 -23.54 -2.77 21.99
N ILE A 290 -23.24 -3.72 21.11
CA ILE A 290 -23.65 -5.14 21.27
C ILE A 290 -23.01 -5.76 22.52
N ASN A 291 -21.80 -5.33 22.90
CA ASN A 291 -21.18 -5.75 24.16
C ASN A 291 -21.82 -5.11 25.42
N LEU A 292 -22.73 -4.14 25.27
CA LEU A 292 -23.51 -3.58 26.38
C LEU A 292 -24.87 -4.25 26.55
N ASP A 293 -25.45 -4.90 25.54
CA ASP A 293 -26.75 -5.56 25.75
C ASP A 293 -26.63 -6.79 26.70
N GLU A 294 -25.40 -7.21 27.06
CA GLU A 294 -25.12 -8.18 28.13
C GLU A 294 -24.87 -7.55 29.52
N THR A 295 -24.74 -6.22 29.64
CA THR A 295 -24.53 -5.52 30.92
C THR A 295 -25.37 -4.24 30.99
N ASN A 296 -26.30 -4.18 31.95
CA ASN A 296 -27.25 -3.07 32.19
C ASN A 296 -26.58 -1.71 32.52
N ASP A 297 -25.82 -1.12 31.60
CA ASP A 297 -25.00 0.07 31.81
C ASP A 297 -25.51 1.31 31.06
N GLU A 298 -26.82 1.39 30.80
CA GLU A 298 -27.46 2.64 30.34
C GLU A 298 -27.33 3.79 31.37
N GLN A 299 -26.88 3.52 32.61
CA GLN A 299 -26.67 4.54 33.65
C GLN A 299 -25.24 5.13 33.71
N LEU A 300 -24.25 4.54 33.04
CA LEU A 300 -22.83 4.97 33.16
C LEU A 300 -22.44 6.18 32.29
N ILE A 301 -23.30 6.62 31.38
CA ILE A 301 -23.01 7.73 30.46
C ILE A 301 -23.57 9.08 30.99
N LEU A 302 -24.48 9.06 31.96
CA LEU A 302 -25.08 10.27 32.55
C LEU A 302 -24.39 10.77 33.82
N SER A 303 -23.44 10.02 34.40
CA SER A 303 -22.80 10.37 35.69
C SER A 303 -21.36 10.89 35.59
N ASN A 304 -20.70 10.82 34.42
CA ASN A 304 -19.30 11.25 34.28
C ASN A 304 -19.12 12.77 34.04
N THR A 305 -19.81 13.58 34.84
CA THR A 305 -19.46 14.99 35.09
C THR A 305 -18.91 15.23 36.49
N GLN A 306 -18.60 14.17 37.26
CA GLN A 306 -17.88 14.32 38.51
C GLN A 306 -16.68 13.39 38.57
N ASP A 307 -15.54 14.02 38.85
CA ASP A 307 -14.25 13.43 39.13
C ASP A 307 -14.38 12.18 40.01
N ASN A 308 -13.83 11.06 39.54
CA ASN A 308 -13.22 10.08 40.42
C ASN A 308 -12.14 9.30 39.67
N ASN A 309 -10.92 9.47 40.17
CA ASN A 309 -9.74 8.70 39.82
C ASN A 309 -9.90 7.30 40.40
N ASP A 310 -10.02 6.29 39.53
CA ASP A 310 -9.54 4.91 39.69
C ASP A 310 -10.32 4.03 38.70
N ILE A 311 -9.77 3.84 37.49
CA ILE A 311 -10.31 2.88 36.52
C ILE A 311 -9.15 2.09 35.92
N ASP A 312 -9.26 0.76 36.00
CA ASP A 312 -8.37 -0.26 35.44
C ASP A 312 -7.80 0.10 34.06
N ASP A 313 -6.47 0.08 33.94
CA ASP A 313 -5.70 0.61 32.82
C ASP A 313 -5.87 -0.14 31.47
N ASN A 314 -6.39 -1.37 31.46
CA ASN A 314 -6.46 -2.19 30.24
C ASN A 314 -7.81 -2.18 29.50
N THR A 315 -8.88 -1.63 30.10
CA THR A 315 -10.24 -1.58 29.50
C THR A 315 -10.55 -0.25 28.81
N LEU A 316 -9.69 0.76 28.94
CA LEU A 316 -9.92 2.12 28.43
C LEU A 316 -9.47 2.41 26.99
N LEU A 317 -8.70 1.51 26.36
CA LEU A 317 -8.15 1.73 25.01
C LEU A 317 -9.10 1.29 23.88
N LYS A 318 -10.14 0.51 24.19
CA LYS A 318 -11.19 0.21 23.21
C LYS A 318 -12.00 1.49 22.93
N PRO A 319 -12.31 1.81 21.67
CA PRO A 319 -13.05 3.03 21.35
C PRO A 319 -14.40 3.02 22.06
N LYS A 320 -14.57 3.91 23.04
CA LYS A 320 -15.82 4.05 23.81
C LYS A 320 -16.93 4.55 22.89
N ILE A 321 -18.18 4.13 23.17
CA ILE A 321 -19.37 4.61 22.46
C ILE A 321 -19.36 6.13 22.38
N THR A 322 -19.50 6.64 21.17
CA THR A 322 -19.44 8.07 20.91
C THR A 322 -20.82 8.69 20.77
N SER A 323 -20.89 10.00 21.00
CA SER A 323 -22.14 10.77 20.96
C SER A 323 -22.88 10.60 19.62
N ILE A 324 -22.16 10.49 18.50
CA ILE A 324 -22.77 10.26 17.18
C ILE A 324 -23.39 8.88 17.06
N ARG A 325 -22.76 7.83 17.60
CA ARG A 325 -23.29 6.46 17.53
C ARG A 325 -24.60 6.32 18.31
N ILE A 326 -24.70 6.98 19.46
CA ILE A 326 -25.95 7.05 20.24
C ILE A 326 -27.04 7.78 19.43
N LEU A 327 -26.72 8.94 18.84
CA LEU A 327 -27.66 9.68 18.00
C LEU A 327 -28.12 8.86 16.79
N PHE A 328 -27.21 8.10 16.18
CA PHE A 328 -27.50 7.21 15.05
C PHE A 328 -28.44 6.08 15.48
N LYS A 329 -28.16 5.39 16.59
CA LYS A 329 -29.04 4.35 17.15
C LYS A 329 -30.44 4.90 17.38
N ASN A 330 -30.56 6.04 18.05
CA ASN A 330 -31.86 6.64 18.37
C ASN A 330 -32.62 7.09 17.11
N ALA A 331 -31.92 7.62 16.11
CA ALA A 331 -32.55 8.06 14.86
C ALA A 331 -33.07 6.89 14.00
N VAL A 332 -32.40 5.73 14.04
CA VAL A 332 -32.64 4.59 13.15
C VAL A 332 -33.52 3.51 13.78
N LYS A 333 -33.46 3.31 15.11
CA LYS A 333 -34.06 2.16 15.82
C LYS A 333 -35.52 1.90 15.46
N LYS A 334 -36.36 2.93 15.42
CA LYS A 334 -37.80 2.78 15.14
C LYS A 334 -38.03 2.31 13.70
N GLU A 335 -37.58 3.10 12.73
CA GLU A 335 -37.76 2.81 11.30
C GLU A 335 -37.10 1.49 10.88
N PHE A 336 -35.97 1.15 11.48
CA PHE A 336 -35.28 -0.10 11.19
C PHE A 336 -36.03 -1.33 11.73
N ASN A 337 -36.57 -1.23 12.95
CA ASN A 337 -37.42 -2.28 13.51
C ASN A 337 -38.73 -2.42 12.75
N ASP A 338 -39.32 -1.32 12.30
CA ASP A 338 -40.51 -1.32 11.46
C ASP A 338 -40.24 -2.01 10.11
N LEU A 339 -39.03 -1.86 9.57
CA LEU A 339 -38.65 -2.43 8.27
C LEU A 339 -38.28 -3.92 8.33
N PHE A 340 -37.41 -4.31 9.26
CA PHE A 340 -36.84 -5.65 9.30
C PHE A 340 -37.42 -6.54 10.41
N GLY A 341 -38.16 -5.97 11.37
CA GLY A 341 -38.46 -6.64 12.64
C GLY A 341 -37.24 -6.67 13.55
N LYS A 342 -37.41 -7.04 14.82
CA LYS A 342 -36.31 -7.02 15.82
C LYS A 342 -35.10 -7.88 15.39
N ASN A 343 -35.39 -9.04 14.79
CA ASN A 343 -34.40 -10.06 14.41
C ASN A 343 -34.40 -10.40 12.91
N GLY A 344 -34.98 -9.55 12.04
CA GLY A 344 -35.05 -9.85 10.61
C GLY A 344 -36.26 -10.70 10.21
N GLU A 345 -37.27 -10.80 11.07
CA GLU A 345 -38.49 -11.59 10.84
C GLU A 345 -39.27 -11.15 9.59
N LEU A 346 -39.13 -9.88 9.18
CA LEU A 346 -39.83 -9.31 8.02
C LEU A 346 -39.03 -9.40 6.71
N LEU A 347 -37.85 -10.02 6.71
CA LEU A 347 -36.98 -10.12 5.52
C LEU A 347 -37.61 -10.86 4.34
N SER A 348 -38.50 -11.81 4.60
CA SER A 348 -39.18 -12.58 3.55
C SER A 348 -40.29 -11.78 2.86
N THR A 349 -40.95 -10.87 3.57
CA THR A 349 -42.15 -10.15 3.12
C THR A 349 -41.90 -8.70 2.73
N ILE A 350 -40.69 -8.18 2.96
CA ILE A 350 -40.34 -6.78 2.70
C ILE A 350 -40.48 -6.39 1.22
N SER A 351 -41.13 -5.24 0.97
CA SER A 351 -41.29 -4.65 -0.36
C SER A 351 -40.05 -3.82 -0.75
N LEU A 352 -39.65 -3.87 -2.02
CA LEU A 352 -38.48 -3.12 -2.51
C LEU A 352 -38.71 -1.61 -2.49
N SER A 353 -39.94 -1.15 -2.75
CA SER A 353 -40.30 0.27 -2.75
C SER A 353 -40.22 0.88 -1.35
N ASP A 354 -40.79 0.20 -0.35
CA ASP A 354 -40.84 0.71 1.03
C ASP A 354 -39.44 0.68 1.65
N THR A 355 -38.65 -0.36 1.35
CA THR A 355 -37.21 -0.42 1.69
C THR A 355 -36.47 0.79 1.17
N ARG A 356 -36.68 1.16 -0.10
CA ARG A 356 -35.97 2.27 -0.73
C ARG A 356 -36.34 3.62 -0.10
N LEU A 357 -37.61 3.83 0.20
CA LEU A 357 -38.09 5.05 0.86
C LEU A 357 -37.53 5.18 2.28
N ILE A 358 -37.63 4.12 3.08
CA ILE A 358 -37.21 4.16 4.49
C ILE A 358 -35.69 4.27 4.61
N LEU A 359 -34.92 3.50 3.83
CA LEU A 359 -33.45 3.63 3.83
C LEU A 359 -33.00 5.00 3.31
N GLY A 360 -33.73 5.60 2.36
CA GLY A 360 -33.53 6.98 1.92
C GLY A 360 -33.73 7.99 3.05
N ASN A 361 -34.84 7.86 3.81
CA ASN A 361 -35.13 8.70 4.97
C ASN A 361 -34.07 8.56 6.07
N ILE A 362 -33.62 7.34 6.35
CA ILE A 362 -32.53 7.08 7.29
C ILE A 362 -31.25 7.78 6.82
N SER A 363 -30.86 7.61 5.55
CA SER A 363 -29.67 8.26 4.97
C SER A 363 -29.71 9.78 5.16
N LEU A 364 -30.87 10.42 4.96
CA LEU A 364 -31.04 11.86 5.17
C LEU A 364 -30.89 12.27 6.64
N LYS A 365 -31.51 11.54 7.57
CA LYS A 365 -31.36 11.80 9.02
C LYS A 365 -29.91 11.69 9.47
N LEU A 366 -29.20 10.65 9.02
CA LEU A 366 -27.80 10.43 9.36
C LEU A 366 -26.89 11.55 8.83
N LYS A 367 -27.13 12.04 7.60
CA LYS A 367 -26.42 13.20 7.04
C LYS A 367 -26.64 14.47 7.87
N ASN A 368 -27.87 14.75 8.27
CA ASN A 368 -28.20 15.91 9.10
C ASN A 368 -27.50 15.88 10.46
N ILE A 369 -27.40 14.70 11.09
CA ILE A 369 -26.67 14.54 12.37
C ILE A 369 -25.18 14.86 12.20
N ILE A 370 -24.57 14.48 11.07
CA ILE A 370 -23.13 14.64 10.81
C ILE A 370 -22.76 16.08 10.41
N GLN A 371 -23.65 16.78 9.72
CA GLN A 371 -23.32 18.04 9.03
C GLN A 371 -22.68 19.09 9.95
N ASP A 372 -23.09 19.17 11.21
CA ASP A 372 -22.60 20.16 12.18
C ASP A 372 -21.58 19.58 13.17
N LYS A 373 -21.19 18.31 13.01
CA LYS A 373 -20.27 17.64 13.95
C LYS A 373 -18.83 17.80 13.45
N THR A 374 -18.20 18.86 13.90
CA THR A 374 -16.81 19.18 13.56
C THR A 374 -15.80 18.69 14.60
N ASN A 375 -16.23 18.20 15.77
CA ASN A 375 -15.31 17.64 16.76
C ASN A 375 -15.06 16.14 16.50
N ILE A 376 -13.80 15.75 16.30
CA ILE A 376 -13.37 14.36 16.02
C ILE A 376 -13.74 13.38 17.14
N ASN A 377 -13.76 13.85 18.40
CA ASN A 377 -14.11 13.04 19.57
C ASN A 377 -15.60 12.69 19.62
N ASN A 378 -16.45 13.40 18.87
CA ASN A 378 -17.84 12.99 18.68
C ASN A 378 -17.97 11.69 17.87
N TYR A 379 -16.95 11.33 17.09
CA TYR A 379 -16.92 10.13 16.27
C TYR A 379 -16.14 8.99 16.92
N SER A 380 -14.94 9.28 17.46
CA SER A 380 -14.13 8.33 18.20
C SER A 380 -13.36 9.03 19.31
N THR A 381 -13.48 8.53 20.54
CA THR A 381 -12.73 9.07 21.70
C THR A 381 -11.25 8.69 21.67
N TRP A 382 -10.89 7.67 20.88
CA TRP A 382 -9.53 7.13 20.75
C TRP A 382 -8.50 8.22 20.39
N PHE A 383 -8.86 9.17 19.52
CA PHE A 383 -7.96 10.26 19.11
C PHE A 383 -7.49 11.15 20.26
N SER A 384 -8.31 11.29 21.32
CA SER A 384 -7.99 12.08 22.51
C SER A 384 -7.34 11.28 23.64
N SER A 385 -7.67 10.00 23.78
CA SER A 385 -7.23 9.17 24.90
C SER A 385 -5.83 8.59 24.71
N THR A 386 -5.51 8.17 23.48
CA THR A 386 -4.30 7.35 23.21
C THR A 386 -2.99 8.08 23.49
N PHE A 387 -2.92 9.40 23.23
CA PHE A 387 -1.69 10.18 23.39
C PHE A 387 -1.50 10.74 24.78
N ARG A 388 -2.54 10.77 25.62
CA ARG A 388 -2.39 11.19 27.04
C ARG A 388 -1.62 10.17 27.88
N GLN A 389 -1.57 8.90 27.44
CA GLN A 389 -1.02 7.79 28.20
C GLN A 389 0.40 7.38 27.75
N GLN A 390 0.86 7.87 26.61
CA GLN A 390 2.11 7.42 25.98
C GLN A 390 3.27 8.40 26.24
N ASN A 391 3.77 8.40 27.48
CA ASN A 391 5.12 8.92 27.79
C ASN A 391 6.18 7.98 27.17
N LEU A 392 6.40 8.08 25.85
CA LEU A 392 7.21 7.14 25.07
C LEU A 392 8.72 7.35 25.30
N LYS A 393 9.26 6.71 26.34
CA LYS A 393 10.68 6.35 26.39
C LYS A 393 10.90 5.01 25.68
N LYS A 394 11.13 5.04 24.37
CA LYS A 394 11.88 3.97 23.69
C LYS A 394 12.54 4.49 22.43
N LYS A 395 13.88 4.39 22.40
CA LYS A 395 14.72 4.68 21.23
C LYS A 395 14.52 3.54 20.22
N SER A 396 14.01 3.86 19.04
CA SER A 396 14.11 2.99 17.86
C SER A 396 15.24 3.50 16.97
N LEU A 397 15.82 2.61 16.16
CA LEU A 397 16.94 2.87 15.24
C LEU A 397 16.61 3.82 14.06
N ILE A 398 15.44 4.47 14.10
CA ILE A 398 14.92 5.38 13.08
C ILE A 398 14.64 6.74 13.74
N GLU A 399 15.71 7.41 14.18
CA GLU A 399 15.60 8.62 15.00
C GLU A 399 14.98 9.82 14.26
N HIS A 400 14.96 9.80 12.92
CA HIS A 400 14.56 10.93 12.08
C HIS A 400 13.15 10.81 11.47
N HIS A 401 12.46 9.68 11.63
CA HIS A 401 11.09 9.57 11.12
C HIS A 401 10.14 10.35 11.99
N ILE A 402 9.28 11.13 11.33
CA ILE A 402 8.25 11.90 12.00
C ILE A 402 7.23 10.95 12.66
N LYS A 403 6.80 11.31 13.86
CA LYS A 403 5.91 10.53 14.74
C LYS A 403 4.72 11.37 15.11
N ILE A 404 3.55 10.73 15.07
CA ILE A 404 2.30 11.31 15.53
C ILE A 404 2.38 11.51 17.05
N VAL A 405 2.06 12.71 17.50
CA VAL A 405 1.95 13.06 18.93
C VAL A 405 0.53 13.42 19.33
N GLY A 406 -0.36 13.66 18.37
CA GLY A 406 -1.77 13.88 18.65
C GLY A 406 -2.57 14.23 17.40
N PHE A 407 -3.83 14.61 17.63
CA PHE A 407 -4.78 15.00 16.59
C PHE A 407 -5.44 16.32 16.98
N ASP A 408 -5.74 17.16 16.00
CA ASP A 408 -6.61 18.31 16.24
C ASP A 408 -8.04 17.84 16.52
N GLU A 409 -8.69 18.46 17.50
CA GLU A 409 -10.07 18.13 17.85
C GLU A 409 -11.03 18.53 16.72
N LYS A 410 -10.67 19.55 15.92
CA LYS A 410 -11.49 20.02 14.81
C LYS A 410 -11.19 19.23 13.53
N LEU A 411 -12.22 18.62 12.96
CA LEU A 411 -12.23 18.08 11.61
C LEU A 411 -13.10 18.93 10.68
N LEU A 412 -12.80 18.88 9.38
CA LEU A 412 -13.60 19.49 8.33
C LEU A 412 -14.42 18.40 7.62
N VAL A 413 -15.73 18.55 7.60
CA VAL A 413 -16.64 17.72 6.78
C VAL A 413 -16.81 18.40 5.43
N LEU A 414 -16.38 17.75 4.35
CA LEU A 414 -16.51 18.31 3.00
C LEU A 414 -17.90 18.06 2.43
N HIS A 415 -18.50 19.10 1.84
CA HIS A 415 -19.83 19.03 1.20
C HIS A 415 -19.75 18.34 -0.18
N SER A 416 -19.59 17.02 -0.17
CA SER A 416 -19.62 16.16 -1.35
C SER A 416 -20.56 14.97 -1.12
N LEU A 417 -20.89 14.22 -2.19
CA LEU A 417 -21.78 13.05 -2.13
C LEU A 417 -21.41 12.05 -1.02
N ARG A 418 -20.11 11.91 -0.73
CA ARG A 418 -19.60 10.98 0.27
C ARG A 418 -19.28 11.61 1.62
N LEU A 419 -19.40 12.93 1.79
CA LEU A 419 -19.02 13.66 3.01
C LEU A 419 -17.67 13.22 3.60
N PRO A 420 -16.57 13.23 2.81
CA PRO A 420 -15.26 12.83 3.33
C PRO A 420 -14.78 13.84 4.39
N LYS A 421 -13.99 13.35 5.36
CA LYS A 421 -13.52 14.15 6.49
C LYS A 421 -12.04 14.46 6.30
N ARG A 422 -11.66 15.71 6.48
CA ARG A 422 -10.27 16.12 6.62
C ARG A 422 -9.93 16.24 8.10
N ILE A 423 -8.93 15.49 8.54
CA ILE A 423 -8.37 15.56 9.89
C ILE A 423 -7.02 16.26 9.86
N THR A 424 -6.58 16.77 11.01
CA THR A 424 -5.24 17.31 11.20
C THR A 424 -4.51 16.44 12.23
N ILE A 425 -3.35 15.94 11.85
CA ILE A 425 -2.45 15.13 12.66
C ILE A 425 -1.32 16.05 13.13
N ARG A 426 -1.06 16.05 14.44
CA ARG A 426 0.03 16.80 15.05
C ARG A 426 1.22 15.90 15.22
N GLU A 427 2.38 16.38 14.80
CA GLU A 427 3.60 15.59 14.74
C GLU A 427 4.69 16.19 15.64
N HIS A 428 5.66 15.36 16.05
CA HIS A 428 6.69 15.79 17.02
C HIS A 428 7.71 16.79 16.44
N ASP A 429 7.68 17.02 15.13
CA ASP A 429 8.47 18.04 14.43
C ASP A 429 7.82 19.43 14.51
N GLU A 430 6.79 19.59 15.35
CA GLU A 430 6.03 20.81 15.58
C GLU A 430 5.17 21.26 14.38
N ASN A 431 4.99 20.37 13.39
CA ASN A 431 4.16 20.63 12.22
C ASN A 431 2.80 19.92 12.30
N ASP A 432 1.82 20.54 11.63
CA ASP A 432 0.46 20.01 11.46
C ASP A 432 0.30 19.45 10.04
N TYR A 433 -0.04 18.17 9.94
CA TYR A 433 -0.24 17.49 8.67
C TYR A 433 -1.72 17.16 8.46
N ARG A 434 -2.26 17.52 7.30
CA ARG A 434 -3.69 17.34 7.00
C ARG A 434 -3.91 16.14 6.10
N PHE A 435 -4.91 15.33 6.42
CA PHE A 435 -5.27 14.15 5.66
C PHE A 435 -6.77 14.06 5.41
N LEU A 436 -7.13 13.68 4.19
CA LEU A 436 -8.47 13.31 3.80
C LEU A 436 -8.70 11.83 4.05
N ILE A 437 -9.72 11.51 4.86
CA ILE A 437 -10.14 10.14 5.11
C ILE A 437 -11.11 9.70 4.02
N LYS A 438 -10.72 8.68 3.25
CA LYS A 438 -11.59 8.00 2.28
C LYS A 438 -11.93 6.60 2.79
N ALA A 439 -13.19 6.38 3.14
CA ALA A 439 -13.69 5.05 3.48
C ALA A 439 -14.71 4.52 2.46
N GLY A 440 -15.07 3.25 2.61
CA GLY A 440 -15.99 2.53 1.73
C GLY A 440 -15.46 2.32 0.32
N LYS A 441 -14.17 2.55 0.09
CA LYS A 441 -13.51 2.41 -1.20
C LYS A 441 -12.09 1.92 -1.04
N ASP A 442 -11.73 1.06 -1.97
CA ASP A 442 -10.36 0.67 -2.20
C ASP A 442 -9.63 1.80 -2.95
N ILE A 443 -8.56 2.32 -2.36
CA ILE A 443 -7.74 3.39 -2.94
C ILE A 443 -6.36 2.89 -3.41
N ARG A 444 -6.18 1.56 -3.54
CA ARG A 444 -4.95 0.98 -4.08
C ARG A 444 -4.66 1.47 -5.49
N GLN A 445 -5.70 1.65 -6.32
CA GLN A 445 -5.54 2.19 -7.66
C GLN A 445 -5.04 3.65 -7.61
N ASP A 446 -5.65 4.52 -6.80
CA ASP A 446 -5.18 5.89 -6.56
C ASP A 446 -3.69 5.88 -6.12
N GLN A 447 -3.31 4.98 -5.21
CA GLN A 447 -1.92 4.84 -4.75
C GLN A 447 -0.96 4.42 -5.87
N ARG A 448 -1.36 3.51 -6.77
CA ARG A 448 -0.53 3.13 -7.92
C ARG A 448 -0.34 4.28 -8.92
N ILE A 449 -1.36 5.12 -9.09
CA ILE A 449 -1.28 6.29 -9.97
C ILE A 449 -0.28 7.31 -9.39
N GLU A 450 -0.31 7.58 -8.08
CA GLU A 450 0.68 8.49 -7.46
C GLU A 450 2.11 7.93 -7.54
N VAL A 451 2.30 6.61 -7.41
CA VAL A 451 3.61 5.98 -7.64
C VAL A 451 4.04 6.15 -9.10
N LEU A 452 3.13 5.98 -10.06
CA LEU A 452 3.43 6.21 -11.48
C LEU A 452 3.85 7.66 -11.74
N PHE A 453 3.17 8.64 -11.15
CA PHE A 453 3.56 10.05 -11.25
C PHE A 453 4.92 10.33 -10.61
N SER A 454 5.27 9.66 -9.50
CA SER A 454 6.62 9.75 -8.95
C SER A 454 7.68 9.23 -9.94
N ILE A 455 7.41 8.11 -10.61
CA ILE A 455 8.30 7.57 -11.65
C ILE A 455 8.41 8.55 -12.83
N MET A 456 7.32 9.20 -13.23
CA MET A 456 7.35 10.22 -14.29
C MET A 456 8.24 11.41 -13.89
N ASN A 457 8.17 11.85 -12.64
CA ASN A 457 9.05 12.92 -12.14
C ASN A 457 10.52 12.49 -12.14
N ASP A 458 10.84 11.26 -11.73
CA ASP A 458 12.20 10.73 -11.84
C ASP A 458 12.70 10.79 -13.30
N LEU A 459 11.84 10.50 -14.29
CA LEU A 459 12.21 10.61 -15.71
C LEU A 459 12.44 12.06 -16.15
N TYR A 460 11.60 12.99 -15.70
CA TYR A 460 11.78 14.42 -15.99
C TYR A 460 13.06 14.98 -15.36
N ASP A 461 13.39 14.59 -14.14
CA ASP A 461 14.61 15.03 -13.47
C ASP A 461 15.88 14.53 -14.18
N ASN A 462 15.80 13.35 -14.80
CA ASN A 462 16.88 12.75 -15.57
C ASN A 462 17.01 13.28 -17.01
N ASP A 463 15.99 13.96 -17.56
CA ASP A 463 16.06 14.60 -18.87
C ASP A 463 16.67 16.02 -18.73
N PRO A 464 17.86 16.27 -19.33
CA PRO A 464 18.49 17.58 -19.28
C PRO A 464 17.61 18.71 -19.83
N ASN A 465 16.67 18.43 -20.74
CA ASN A 465 15.77 19.45 -21.31
C ASN A 465 14.66 19.87 -20.34
N CYS A 466 14.22 18.95 -19.48
CA CYS A 466 13.19 19.18 -18.47
C CYS A 466 13.76 19.80 -17.17
N ASN A 467 15.03 19.55 -16.88
CA ASN A 467 15.70 19.97 -15.64
C ASN A 467 16.71 21.14 -15.83
N GLN A 468 16.62 21.87 -16.95
CA GLN A 468 17.47 23.02 -17.24
C GLN A 468 17.07 24.26 -16.43
N SER A 469 18.04 25.00 -15.90
CA SER A 469 17.83 26.22 -15.10
C SER A 469 17.12 27.36 -15.85
N ASN A 470 17.13 27.32 -17.20
CA ASN A 470 16.49 28.31 -18.08
C ASN A 470 15.15 27.81 -18.67
N SER A 471 14.75 26.57 -18.38
CA SER A 471 13.46 25.99 -18.73
C SER A 471 12.58 25.93 -17.48
N ALA A 472 11.25 25.93 -17.64
CA ALA A 472 10.38 25.66 -16.49
C ALA A 472 10.68 24.23 -15.99
N HIS A 473 11.06 24.08 -14.72
CA HIS A 473 11.21 22.77 -14.09
C HIS A 473 9.89 22.00 -14.21
N ILE A 474 9.86 20.98 -15.07
CA ILE A 474 8.66 20.20 -15.37
C ILE A 474 8.54 19.08 -14.35
N ALA A 475 7.52 19.16 -13.50
CA ALA A 475 7.18 18.09 -12.58
C ALA A 475 5.66 17.98 -12.42
N VAL A 476 5.17 16.75 -12.27
CA VAL A 476 3.80 16.48 -11.83
C VAL A 476 3.75 16.68 -10.31
N ARG A 477 2.82 17.51 -9.83
CA ARG A 477 2.57 17.62 -8.39
C ARG A 477 1.94 16.32 -7.89
N THR A 478 2.67 15.57 -7.08
CA THR A 478 2.20 14.34 -6.42
C THR A 478 1.74 14.60 -4.99
N TYR A 479 0.99 13.67 -4.43
CA TYR A 479 0.57 13.65 -3.03
C TYR A 479 0.49 12.21 -2.51
N LYS A 480 0.57 12.02 -1.19
CA LYS A 480 0.58 10.68 -0.59
C LYS A 480 -0.81 10.06 -0.53
N VAL A 481 -0.91 8.79 -0.93
CA VAL A 481 -2.10 7.94 -0.78
C VAL A 481 -1.69 6.68 -0.03
N ILE A 482 -2.29 6.46 1.14
CA ILE A 482 -1.96 5.35 2.03
C ILE A 482 -3.20 4.48 2.22
N PRO A 483 -3.32 3.36 1.48
CA PRO A 483 -4.38 2.37 1.72
C PRO A 483 -4.06 1.60 3.00
N MET A 484 -5.00 1.60 3.95
CA MET A 484 -4.86 0.96 5.26
C MET A 484 -5.62 -0.37 5.38
N SER A 485 -6.71 -0.50 4.62
CA SER A 485 -7.50 -1.72 4.43
C SER A 485 -8.21 -1.69 3.08
N SER A 486 -8.89 -2.78 2.69
CA SER A 486 -9.65 -2.82 1.42
C SER A 486 -10.78 -1.78 1.33
N LYS A 487 -11.17 -1.17 2.47
CA LYS A 487 -12.27 -0.22 2.57
C LYS A 487 -11.90 1.10 3.24
N LEU A 488 -10.63 1.32 3.58
CA LEU A 488 -10.17 2.54 4.25
C LEU A 488 -8.78 2.92 3.76
N GLY A 489 -8.60 4.21 3.50
CA GLY A 489 -7.28 4.80 3.49
C GLY A 489 -7.31 6.31 3.65
N ILE A 490 -6.12 6.88 3.69
CA ILE A 490 -5.90 8.31 3.89
C ILE A 490 -5.17 8.90 2.69
N ILE A 491 -5.47 10.15 2.39
CA ILE A 491 -4.87 10.90 1.29
C ILE A 491 -4.34 12.21 1.86
N GLU A 492 -3.11 12.57 1.53
CA GLU A 492 -2.53 13.87 1.88
C GLU A 492 -3.43 15.00 1.38
N TRP A 493 -3.67 15.97 2.25
CA TRP A 493 -4.41 17.17 1.90
C TRP A 493 -3.43 18.24 1.43
N LEU A 494 -3.58 18.67 0.17
CA LEU A 494 -2.81 19.79 -0.36
C LEU A 494 -3.40 21.12 0.10
N ASP A 495 -2.64 21.85 0.91
CA ASP A 495 -3.02 23.17 1.38
C ASP A 495 -3.08 24.20 0.26
N ASN A 496 -3.88 25.24 0.48
CA ASN A 496 -4.10 26.35 -0.47
C ASN A 496 -4.59 25.89 -1.86
N THR A 497 -5.25 24.74 -1.92
CA THR A 497 -5.90 24.24 -3.14
C THR A 497 -7.42 24.37 -3.03
N ARG A 498 -8.06 24.56 -4.18
CA ARG A 498 -9.52 24.60 -4.32
C ARG A 498 -9.95 23.87 -5.59
N PRO A 499 -11.12 23.21 -5.61
CA PRO A 499 -11.67 22.68 -6.85
C PRO A 499 -11.80 23.78 -7.91
N LEU A 500 -11.35 23.50 -9.13
CA LEU A 500 -11.46 24.44 -10.25
C LEU A 500 -12.91 24.88 -10.49
N LYS A 501 -13.86 23.97 -10.26
CA LYS A 501 -15.29 24.26 -10.34
C LYS A 501 -15.67 25.44 -9.43
N ASP A 502 -15.24 25.42 -8.17
CA ASP A 502 -15.59 26.45 -7.19
C ASP A 502 -15.00 27.81 -7.60
N LEU A 503 -13.77 27.82 -8.15
CA LEU A 503 -13.13 29.03 -8.66
C LEU A 503 -13.87 29.63 -9.86
N ILE A 504 -14.34 28.77 -10.77
CA ILE A 504 -15.12 29.19 -11.93
C ILE A 504 -16.50 29.70 -11.47
N GLU A 505 -17.18 28.99 -10.57
CA GLU A 505 -18.49 29.39 -10.07
C GLU A 505 -18.48 30.73 -9.31
N GLU A 506 -17.38 31.05 -8.60
CA GLU A 506 -17.20 32.36 -7.96
C GLU A 506 -17.00 33.52 -8.95
N SER A 507 -16.53 33.23 -10.18
CA SER A 507 -16.30 34.25 -11.20
C SER A 507 -17.57 34.67 -11.94
N TYR A 508 -18.62 33.85 -11.88
CA TYR A 508 -19.89 34.12 -12.53
C TYR A 508 -20.72 35.14 -11.75
N ASP A 509 -21.46 35.96 -12.49
CA ASP A 509 -22.49 36.79 -11.88
C ASP A 509 -23.77 35.98 -11.55
N ASN A 510 -24.68 36.59 -10.78
CA ASN A 510 -25.91 35.92 -10.38
C ASN A 510 -26.79 35.49 -11.57
N ASN A 511 -26.69 36.16 -12.72
CA ASN A 511 -27.48 35.82 -13.91
C ASN A 511 -26.89 34.60 -14.61
N GLU A 512 -25.57 34.54 -14.74
CA GLU A 512 -24.82 33.42 -15.29
C GLU A 512 -25.00 32.15 -14.44
N LEU A 513 -24.95 32.27 -13.11
CA LEU A 513 -25.23 31.17 -12.19
C LEU A 513 -26.65 30.60 -12.37
N ASN A 514 -27.65 31.47 -12.59
CA ASN A 514 -29.03 31.04 -12.85
C ASN A 514 -29.18 30.30 -14.19
N ILE A 515 -28.41 30.68 -15.22
CA ILE A 515 -28.40 29.98 -16.52
C ILE A 515 -27.76 28.59 -16.38
N ILE A 516 -26.64 28.50 -15.67
CA ILE A 516 -25.91 27.23 -15.48
C ILE A 516 -26.73 26.25 -14.64
N THR A 517 -27.35 26.73 -13.56
CA THR A 517 -28.19 25.90 -12.69
C THR A 517 -29.49 25.45 -13.37
N SER A 518 -30.06 26.27 -14.26
CA SER A 518 -31.25 25.90 -15.04
C SER A 518 -30.95 24.94 -16.21
N GLN A 519 -29.77 24.99 -16.81
CA GLN A 519 -29.36 24.07 -17.89
C GLN A 519 -28.66 22.78 -17.39
N GLY A 520 -28.16 22.76 -16.16
CA GLY A 520 -27.39 21.66 -15.57
C GLY A 520 -28.19 20.42 -15.11
N GLN A 521 -29.52 20.41 -15.24
CA GLN A 521 -30.36 19.25 -14.86
C GLN A 521 -30.37 18.10 -15.89
N HIS A 522 -29.41 18.01 -16.80
CA HIS A 522 -29.16 16.75 -17.49
C HIS A 522 -28.45 15.78 -16.55
N SER A 523 -29.22 14.84 -16.01
CA SER A 523 -28.72 13.70 -15.24
C SER A 523 -27.54 13.03 -15.96
N ARG A 524 -26.31 13.28 -15.49
CA ARG A 524 -25.17 12.41 -15.79
C ARG A 524 -25.43 11.08 -15.08
N LYS A 525 -26.11 10.16 -15.76
CA LYS A 525 -26.05 8.73 -15.46
C LYS A 525 -24.61 8.28 -15.71
N PHE A 526 -23.85 8.05 -14.65
CA PHE A 526 -22.67 7.21 -14.66
C PHE A 526 -22.92 6.03 -13.73
#